data_AF-A0A354T6X9-F1
#
_entry.id   AF-A0A354T6X9-F1
#
_cell.length_a   1.000
_cell.length_b   1.000
_cell.length_c   1.000
_cell.angle_alpha   90.00
_cell.angle_beta   90.00
_cell.angle_gamma   90.00
#
_symmetry.space_group_name_H-M   'P 1'
#
loop_
_entity.id
_entity.type
_entity.pdbx_description
1 polymer ?
#
loop_
_entity_poly.entity_id
_entity_poly.type
_entity_poly.pdbx_seq_one_letter_code
_entity_poly.pdbx_strand_id
1 'polypeptide(L)'
;MKTFLRKLKLSFLAMLCGWIACNIAWWVGAILSMDATALQHLDLRQTGVFAIMVGIYTAIIIAMAWLAIFLPVDLCIKDESTLRNPKMAALLGFLAAFSLVASVYGYVAWFEVTHHGFAEGLWRTLDKAALPYALGTCASGCMAAYVRARMDQPTR
;
A
#
# COMPACT_ATOMS: atom_id res chain seq x y z
N MET A 1 13.95 24.39 -14.36
CA MET A 1 12.56 24.39 -13.85
C MET A 1 11.60 23.45 -14.59
N LYS A 2 11.58 23.41 -15.94
CA LYS A 2 10.66 22.54 -16.71
C LYS A 2 10.76 21.04 -16.36
N THR A 3 11.94 20.56 -15.99
CA THR A 3 12.19 19.17 -15.55
C THR A 3 11.72 18.86 -14.13
N PHE A 4 11.86 19.81 -13.20
CA PHE A 4 11.45 19.62 -11.80
C PHE A 4 9.93 19.50 -11.66
N LEU A 5 9.18 20.47 -12.23
CA LEU A 5 7.72 20.46 -12.15
C LEU A 5 7.12 19.21 -12.82
N ARG A 6 7.76 18.74 -13.90
CA ARG A 6 7.39 17.48 -14.58
C ARG A 6 7.59 16.29 -13.65
N LYS A 7 8.77 16.13 -13.05
CA LYS A 7 9.06 15.03 -12.12
C LYS A 7 8.13 15.03 -10.91
N LEU A 8 7.85 16.20 -10.34
CA LEU A 8 6.91 16.36 -9.23
C LEU A 8 5.50 15.87 -9.62
N LYS A 9 4.97 16.32 -10.78
CA LYS A 9 3.65 15.91 -11.27
C LYS A 9 3.57 14.41 -11.52
N LEU A 10 4.60 13.81 -12.14
CA LEU A 10 4.65 12.38 -12.41
C LEU A 10 4.74 11.56 -11.13
N SER A 11 5.60 11.96 -10.19
CA SER A 11 5.72 11.32 -8.87
C SER A 11 4.40 11.36 -8.10
N PHE A 12 3.73 12.51 -8.09
CA PHE A 12 2.41 12.66 -7.47
C PHE A 12 1.35 11.77 -8.13
N LEU A 13 1.30 11.73 -9.46
CA LEU A 13 0.33 10.91 -10.19
C LEU A 13 0.55 9.41 -9.91
N ALA A 14 1.79 8.96 -9.87
CA ALA A 14 2.08 7.57 -9.52
C ALA A 14 1.68 7.23 -8.09
N MET A 15 1.86 8.18 -7.16
CA MET A 15 1.42 7.99 -5.78
C MET A 15 -0.09 7.93 -5.66
N LEU A 16 -0.81 8.78 -6.40
CA LEU A 16 -2.28 8.75 -6.46
C LEU A 16 -2.77 7.40 -6.99
N CYS A 17 -2.14 6.87 -8.04
CA CYS A 17 -2.44 5.52 -8.54
C CYS A 17 -2.16 4.44 -7.48
N GLY A 18 -1.05 4.56 -6.73
CA GLY A 18 -0.73 3.68 -5.60
C GLY A 18 -1.80 3.73 -4.50
N TRP A 19 -2.28 4.91 -4.13
CA TRP A 19 -3.36 5.09 -3.15
C TRP A 19 -4.69 4.50 -3.60
N ILE A 20 -5.07 4.71 -4.85
CA ILE A 20 -6.29 4.13 -5.41
C ILE A 20 -6.19 2.61 -5.39
N ALA A 21 -5.06 2.05 -5.82
CA ALA A 21 -4.81 0.62 -5.78
C ALA A 21 -4.84 0.06 -4.35
N CYS A 22 -4.29 0.82 -3.37
CA CYS A 22 -4.37 0.51 -1.95
C CYS A 22 -5.81 0.31 -1.51
N ASN A 23 -6.66 1.31 -1.78
CA ASN A 23 -8.04 1.31 -1.32
C ASN A 23 -8.84 0.21 -1.99
N ILE A 24 -8.68 0.00 -3.30
CA ILE A 24 -9.35 -1.09 -4.01
C ILE A 24 -8.94 -2.45 -3.42
N ALA A 25 -7.64 -2.71 -3.28
CA ALA A 25 -7.16 -3.99 -2.77
C ALA A 25 -7.54 -4.23 -1.30
N TRP A 26 -7.55 -3.16 -0.50
CA TRP A 26 -8.03 -3.21 0.88
C TRP A 26 -9.51 -3.56 0.94
N TRP A 27 -10.36 -2.89 0.15
CA TRP A 27 -11.80 -3.20 0.11
C TRP A 27 -12.09 -4.61 -0.40
N VAL A 28 -11.35 -5.08 -1.41
CA VAL A 28 -11.44 -6.45 -1.88
C VAL A 28 -11.09 -7.43 -0.75
N GLY A 29 -9.97 -7.21 -0.06
CA GLY A 29 -9.59 -8.04 1.08
C GLY A 29 -10.62 -7.98 2.22
N ALA A 30 -11.16 -6.79 2.51
CA ALA A 30 -12.13 -6.56 3.58
C ALA A 30 -13.42 -7.33 3.30
N ILE A 31 -13.96 -7.23 2.08
CA ILE A 31 -15.16 -7.96 1.65
C ILE A 31 -14.94 -9.48 1.75
N LEU A 32 -13.77 -9.97 1.32
CA LEU A 32 -13.44 -11.41 1.42
C LEU A 32 -13.26 -11.89 2.86
N SER A 33 -12.97 -10.98 3.80
CA SER A 33 -12.83 -11.30 5.23
C SER A 33 -14.11 -11.15 6.05
N MET A 34 -15.21 -10.67 5.45
CA MET A 34 -16.49 -10.52 6.13
C MET A 34 -17.25 -11.85 6.20
N ASP A 35 -17.76 -12.20 7.38
CA ASP A 35 -18.67 -13.33 7.56
C ASP A 35 -20.09 -13.00 7.03
N ALA A 36 -20.86 -14.03 6.66
CA ALA A 36 -22.20 -13.90 6.07
C ALA A 36 -23.19 -13.13 6.97
N THR A 37 -23.04 -13.25 8.29
CA THR A 37 -23.83 -12.52 9.31
C THR A 37 -23.47 -11.05 9.38
N ALA A 38 -22.21 -10.68 9.12
CA ALA A 38 -21.77 -9.28 9.08
C ALA A 38 -22.31 -8.55 7.84
N LEU A 39 -22.47 -9.27 6.73
CA LEU A 39 -23.08 -8.73 5.50
C LEU A 39 -24.57 -8.37 5.69
N GLN A 40 -25.29 -9.11 6.53
CA GLN A 40 -26.71 -8.89 6.78
C GLN A 40 -27.00 -7.66 7.65
N HIS A 41 -26.04 -7.23 8.47
CA HIS A 41 -26.18 -6.08 9.40
C HIS A 41 -25.45 -4.83 8.90
N LEU A 42 -25.13 -4.80 7.61
CA LEU A 42 -24.26 -3.79 7.03
C LEU A 42 -25.00 -2.46 6.88
N ASP A 43 -24.82 -1.58 7.86
CA ASP A 43 -25.33 -0.20 7.80
C ASP A 43 -24.49 0.60 6.81
N LEU A 44 -25.10 0.98 5.69
CA LEU A 44 -24.48 1.76 4.62
C LEU A 44 -23.97 3.13 5.11
N ARG A 45 -24.62 3.73 6.12
CA ARG A 45 -24.21 5.02 6.66
C ARG A 45 -22.94 4.89 7.50
N GLN A 46 -22.89 3.92 8.40
CA GLN A 46 -21.69 3.67 9.21
C GLN A 46 -20.52 3.19 8.35
N THR A 47 -20.79 2.30 7.40
CA THR A 47 -19.79 1.80 6.45
C THR A 47 -19.25 2.93 5.58
N GLY A 48 -20.11 3.84 5.11
CA GLY A 48 -19.71 5.01 4.34
C GLY A 48 -18.82 5.96 5.13
N VAL A 49 -19.14 6.26 6.39
CA VAL A 49 -18.30 7.11 7.25
C VAL A 49 -16.95 6.45 7.52
N PHE A 50 -16.95 5.15 7.85
CA PHE A 50 -15.73 4.38 8.05
C PHE A 50 -14.86 4.37 6.78
N ALA A 51 -15.47 4.19 5.61
CA ALA A 51 -14.77 4.20 4.32
C ALA A 51 -14.09 5.54 4.04
N ILE A 52 -14.79 6.65 4.30
CA ILE A 52 -14.24 8.00 4.14
C ILE A 52 -13.07 8.20 5.10
N MET A 53 -13.22 7.81 6.37
CA MET A 53 -12.14 7.93 7.36
C MET A 53 -10.92 7.11 6.93
N VAL A 54 -11.08 5.83 6.57
CA VAL A 54 -9.97 4.98 6.08
C VAL A 54 -9.34 5.59 4.83
N GLY A 55 -10.14 6.10 3.89
CA GLY A 55 -9.64 6.77 2.68
C GLY A 55 -8.77 7.99 3.01
N ILE A 56 -9.21 8.84 3.94
CA ILE A 56 -8.47 10.03 4.37
C ILE A 56 -7.19 9.65 5.12
N TYR A 57 -7.27 8.74 6.10
CA TYR A 57 -6.10 8.32 6.86
C TYR A 57 -5.04 7.67 5.96
N THR A 58 -5.45 6.78 5.05
CA THR A 58 -4.52 6.18 4.09
C THR A 58 -3.93 7.23 3.15
N ALA A 59 -4.71 8.23 2.73
CA ALA A 59 -4.19 9.32 1.89
C ALA A 59 -3.11 10.13 2.61
N ILE A 60 -3.30 10.43 3.90
CA ILE A 60 -2.32 11.17 4.71
C ILE A 60 -1.04 10.34 4.87
N ILE A 61 -1.14 9.06 5.24
CA ILE A 61 0.02 8.17 5.43
C ILE A 61 0.80 8.02 4.13
N ILE A 62 0.11 7.78 3.02
CA ILE A 62 0.72 7.68 1.70
C ILE A 62 1.36 9.01 1.31
N ALA A 63 0.69 10.15 1.52
CA ALA A 63 1.29 11.46 1.25
C ALA A 63 2.57 11.71 2.05
N MET A 64 2.62 11.31 3.33
CA MET A 64 3.84 11.39 4.15
C MET A 64 4.96 10.49 3.59
N ALA A 65 4.66 9.24 3.26
CA ALA A 65 5.64 8.32 2.67
C ALA A 65 6.15 8.84 1.31
N TRP A 66 5.29 9.50 0.54
CA TRP A 66 5.67 10.16 -0.70
C TRP A 66 6.63 11.31 -0.47
N LEU A 67 6.30 12.25 0.41
CA LEU A 67 7.15 13.40 0.70
C LEU A 67 8.50 12.99 1.29
N ALA A 68 8.53 11.99 2.18
CA ALA A 68 9.74 11.60 2.90
C ALA A 68 10.66 10.64 2.13
N ILE A 69 10.09 9.75 1.30
CA ILE A 69 10.86 8.65 0.68
C ILE A 69 10.83 8.78 -0.84
N PHE A 70 9.64 8.76 -1.43
CA PHE A 70 9.54 8.59 -2.89
C PHE A 70 9.89 9.84 -3.68
N LEU A 71 9.45 11.03 -3.23
CA LEU A 71 9.74 12.27 -3.91
C LEU A 71 11.25 12.58 -3.94
N PRO A 72 12.02 12.45 -2.83
CA PRO A 72 13.48 12.59 -2.89
C PRO A 72 14.13 11.60 -3.87
N VAL A 73 13.72 10.33 -3.84
CA VAL A 73 14.24 9.30 -4.73
C VAL A 73 13.97 9.63 -6.21
N ASP A 74 12.75 10.06 -6.53
CA ASP A 74 12.35 10.42 -7.90
C ASP A 74 13.08 11.67 -8.43
N LEU A 75 13.42 12.60 -7.53
CA LEU A 75 14.22 13.78 -7.86
C LEU A 75 15.69 13.42 -8.09
N CYS A 76 16.25 12.48 -7.33
CA CYS A 76 17.67 12.08 -7.40
C CYS A 76 17.99 11.09 -8.52
N ILE A 77 17.08 10.19 -8.88
CA ILE A 77 17.34 9.16 -9.90
C ILE A 77 17.34 9.78 -11.31
N LYS A 78 18.38 9.45 -12.11
CA LYS A 78 18.49 9.82 -13.53
C LYS A 78 17.44 9.10 -14.39
N ASP A 79 17.00 9.77 -15.45
CA ASP A 79 15.89 9.29 -16.28
C ASP A 79 16.20 8.02 -17.09
N GLU A 80 17.48 7.71 -17.30
CA GLU A 80 17.95 6.56 -18.09
C GLU A 80 18.25 5.30 -17.26
N SER A 81 17.89 5.29 -15.96
CA SER A 81 18.20 4.16 -15.09
C SER A 81 17.44 2.88 -15.47
N THR A 82 18.14 1.74 -15.48
CA THR A 82 17.55 0.39 -15.66
C THR A 82 16.53 0.03 -14.58
N LEU A 83 16.57 0.72 -13.43
CA LEU A 83 15.58 0.63 -12.36
C LEU A 83 14.19 1.15 -12.78
N ARG A 84 14.07 1.85 -13.92
CA ARG A 84 12.79 2.33 -14.48
C ARG A 84 12.13 1.34 -15.45
N ASN A 85 12.53 0.07 -15.46
CA ASN A 85 11.74 -0.96 -16.17
C ASN A 85 10.42 -1.21 -15.41
N PRO A 86 9.23 -1.06 -16.03
CA PRO A 86 7.95 -1.14 -15.34
C PRO A 86 7.71 -2.45 -14.60
N LYS A 87 8.11 -3.60 -15.19
CA LYS A 87 7.90 -4.91 -14.57
C LYS A 87 8.81 -5.12 -13.35
N MET A 88 10.07 -4.74 -13.47
CA MET A 88 11.04 -4.87 -12.38
C MET A 88 10.73 -3.90 -11.25
N ALA A 89 10.36 -2.65 -11.58
CA ALA A 89 9.94 -1.66 -10.61
C ALA A 89 8.69 -2.13 -9.83
N ALA A 90 7.68 -2.68 -10.53
CA ALA A 90 6.49 -3.24 -9.90
C ALA A 90 6.84 -4.37 -8.90
N LEU A 91 7.70 -5.31 -9.31
CA LEU A 91 8.13 -6.42 -8.44
C LEU A 91 8.90 -5.91 -7.22
N LEU A 92 9.86 -4.99 -7.40
CA LEU A 92 10.62 -4.41 -6.30
C LEU A 92 9.73 -3.61 -5.35
N GLY A 93 8.76 -2.86 -5.90
CA GLY A 93 7.77 -2.13 -5.11
C GLY A 93 6.87 -3.06 -4.30
N PHE A 94 6.43 -4.19 -4.89
CA PHE A 94 5.71 -5.24 -4.19
C PHE A 94 6.55 -5.86 -3.07
N LEU A 95 7.78 -6.27 -3.35
CA LEU A 95 8.66 -6.92 -2.37
C LEU A 95 9.01 -5.99 -1.21
N ALA A 96 9.28 -4.72 -1.49
CA ALA A 96 9.53 -3.71 -0.45
C ALA A 96 8.29 -3.52 0.43
N ALA A 97 7.11 -3.38 -0.17
CA ALA A 97 5.86 -3.27 0.55
C ALA A 97 5.53 -4.53 1.38
N PHE A 98 5.73 -5.71 0.80
CA PHE A 98 5.54 -6.99 1.48
C PHE A 98 6.48 -7.14 2.67
N SER A 99 7.76 -6.78 2.53
CA SER A 99 8.75 -6.87 3.61
C SER A 99 8.38 -5.99 4.81
N LEU A 100 7.82 -4.80 4.56
CA LEU A 100 7.30 -3.91 5.61
C LEU A 100 6.13 -4.57 6.34
N VAL A 101 5.14 -5.08 5.60
CA VAL A 101 3.98 -5.75 6.21
C VAL A 101 4.42 -6.98 7.00
N ALA A 102 5.29 -7.82 6.44
CA ALA A 102 5.81 -9.01 7.10
C ALA A 102 6.58 -8.67 8.38
N SER A 103 7.35 -7.58 8.39
CA SER A 103 8.09 -7.13 9.57
C SER A 103 7.17 -6.66 10.69
N VAL A 104 6.15 -5.85 10.35
CA VAL A 104 5.16 -5.39 11.33
C VAL A 104 4.34 -6.56 11.86
N TYR A 105 3.90 -7.46 10.97
CA TYR A 105 3.13 -8.64 11.35
C TYR A 105 3.96 -9.60 12.21
N GLY A 106 5.23 -9.81 11.86
CA GLY A 106 6.17 -10.60 12.66
C GLY A 106 6.41 -10.00 14.05
N TYR A 107 6.54 -8.67 14.14
CA TYR A 107 6.66 -7.98 15.43
C TYR A 107 5.41 -8.17 16.30
N VAL A 108 4.22 -8.01 15.72
CA VAL A 108 2.95 -8.25 16.44
C VAL A 108 2.84 -9.71 16.87
N ALA A 109 3.16 -10.66 15.99
CA ALA A 109 3.14 -12.08 16.31
C ALA A 109 4.10 -12.43 17.45
N TRP A 110 5.30 -11.86 17.42
CA TRP A 110 6.30 -12.04 18.47
C TRP A 110 5.81 -11.52 19.83
N PHE A 111 5.18 -10.33 19.84
CA PHE A 111 4.60 -9.76 21.05
C PHE A 111 3.49 -10.66 21.64
N GLU A 112 2.58 -11.16 20.80
CA GLU A 112 1.49 -12.05 21.26
C GLU A 112 2.04 -13.39 21.77
N VAL A 113 3.02 -13.98 21.08
CA VAL A 113 3.66 -15.25 21.47
C VAL A 113 4.39 -15.12 22.81
N THR A 114 5.07 -14.00 23.05
CA THR A 114 5.81 -13.77 24.30
C THR A 114 4.89 -13.56 25.51
N HIS A 115 3.67 -13.04 25.31
CA HIS A 115 2.72 -12.77 26.41
C HIS A 115 1.71 -13.89 26.65
N HIS A 116 1.30 -14.60 25.59
CA HIS A 116 0.21 -15.60 25.65
C HIS A 116 0.66 -17.02 25.33
N GLY A 117 1.95 -17.22 25.05
CA GLY A 117 2.49 -18.50 24.62
C GLY A 117 2.32 -18.74 23.12
N PHE A 118 3.05 -19.72 22.59
CA PHE A 118 3.19 -19.92 21.14
C PHE A 118 1.87 -20.17 20.41
N ALA A 119 1.07 -21.14 20.85
CA ALA A 119 -0.16 -21.51 20.17
C ALA A 119 -1.22 -20.40 20.22
N GLU A 120 -1.46 -19.84 21.40
CA GLU A 120 -2.49 -18.81 21.57
C GLU A 120 -2.08 -17.46 20.97
N GLY A 121 -0.80 -17.10 21.05
CA GLY A 121 -0.27 -15.92 20.38
C GLY A 121 -0.36 -16.01 18.86
N LEU A 122 -0.15 -17.20 18.27
CA LEU A 122 -0.30 -17.40 16.83
C LEU A 122 -1.76 -17.25 16.39
N TRP A 123 -2.70 -17.87 17.11
CA TRP A 123 -4.14 -17.77 16.83
C TRP A 123 -4.64 -16.32 16.93
N ARG A 124 -4.27 -15.61 17.99
CA ARG A 124 -4.62 -14.19 18.17
C ARG A 124 -4.06 -13.29 17.08
N THR A 125 -2.91 -13.64 16.51
CA THR A 125 -2.31 -12.86 15.42
C THR A 125 -3.04 -13.13 14.09
N LEU A 126 -3.42 -14.38 13.83
CA LEU A 126 -4.20 -14.77 12.66
C LEU A 126 -5.59 -14.13 12.64
N ASP A 127 -6.23 -14.00 13.80
CA ASP A 127 -7.54 -13.34 13.95
C ASP A 127 -7.53 -11.83 13.65
N LYS A 128 -6.36 -11.18 13.57
CA LYS A 128 -6.26 -9.72 13.31
C LYS A 128 -6.62 -9.30 11.87
N ALA A 129 -7.21 -10.19 11.07
CA ALA A 129 -7.66 -9.93 9.70
C ALA A 129 -6.61 -9.14 8.89
N ALA A 130 -5.41 -9.70 8.75
CA ALA A 130 -4.26 -9.01 8.14
C ALA A 130 -4.32 -8.93 6.60
N LEU A 131 -5.17 -9.75 5.97
CA LEU A 131 -5.28 -9.88 4.53
C LEU A 131 -5.58 -8.54 3.80
N PRO A 132 -6.55 -7.71 4.23
CA PRO A 132 -6.84 -6.42 3.58
C PRO A 132 -5.64 -5.48 3.63
N TYR A 133 -4.93 -5.45 4.75
CA TYR A 133 -3.74 -4.61 4.93
C TYR A 133 -2.57 -5.09 4.08
N ALA A 134 -2.31 -6.39 4.05
CA ALA A 134 -1.27 -6.97 3.21
C ALA A 134 -1.53 -6.71 1.72
N LEU A 135 -2.76 -6.94 1.26
CA LEU A 135 -3.16 -6.69 -0.13
C LEU A 135 -3.06 -5.20 -0.47
N GLY A 136 -3.58 -4.32 0.39
CA GLY A 136 -3.53 -2.87 0.21
C GLY A 136 -2.10 -2.33 0.07
N THR A 137 -1.22 -2.68 1.01
CA THR A 137 0.17 -2.20 1.00
C THR A 137 0.95 -2.76 -0.19
N CYS A 138 0.80 -4.04 -0.50
CA CYS A 138 1.49 -4.66 -1.64
C CYS A 138 1.01 -4.10 -2.99
N ALA A 139 -0.30 -3.90 -3.16
CA ALA A 139 -0.87 -3.28 -4.35
C ALA A 139 -0.39 -1.83 -4.52
N SER A 140 -0.27 -1.09 -3.42
CA SER A 140 0.28 0.28 -3.41
C SER A 140 1.71 0.32 -3.92
N GLY A 141 2.59 -0.52 -3.37
CA GLY A 141 3.99 -0.58 -3.75
C GLY A 141 4.18 -0.98 -5.22
N CYS A 142 3.43 -1.99 -5.66
CA CYS A 142 3.42 -2.46 -7.05
C CYS A 142 2.98 -1.35 -8.02
N MET A 143 1.81 -0.75 -7.79
CA MET A 143 1.23 0.23 -8.71
C MET A 143 1.98 1.55 -8.72
N ALA A 144 2.42 2.04 -7.57
CA ALA A 144 3.22 3.27 -7.51
C ALA A 144 4.53 3.09 -8.30
N ALA A 145 5.23 1.97 -8.12
CA ALA A 145 6.48 1.72 -8.83
C ALA A 145 6.28 1.47 -10.33
N TYR A 146 5.23 0.72 -10.71
CA TYR A 146 4.87 0.49 -12.11
C TYR A 146 4.56 1.80 -12.85
N VAL A 147 3.70 2.63 -12.27
CA VAL A 147 3.25 3.87 -12.90
C VAL A 147 4.41 4.86 -13.03
N ARG A 148 5.29 4.98 -12.03
CA ARG A 148 6.52 5.78 -12.14
C ARG A 148 7.37 5.34 -13.33
N ALA A 149 7.66 4.05 -13.41
CA ALA A 149 8.50 3.49 -14.46
C ALA A 149 7.88 3.63 -15.88
N ARG A 150 6.55 3.56 -16.00
CA ARG A 150 5.86 3.70 -17.30
C ARG A 150 5.81 5.14 -17.79
N MET A 151 5.56 6.10 -16.91
CA MET A 151 5.35 7.51 -17.30
C MET A 151 6.64 8.22 -17.76
N ASP A 152 7.80 7.65 -17.46
CA ASP A 152 9.09 8.15 -17.92
C ASP A 152 9.52 7.60 -19.28
N GLN A 153 8.80 6.62 -19.84
CA GLN A 153 9.08 6.16 -21.19
C GLN A 153 8.56 7.20 -22.19
N PRO A 154 9.40 7.75 -23.09
CA PRO A 154 8.91 8.57 -24.18
C PRO A 154 7.94 7.71 -24.98
N THR A 155 6.71 8.21 -25.18
CA THR A 155 5.71 7.61 -26.05
C THR A 155 6.36 7.24 -27.37
N ARG A 156 6.55 5.94 -27.59
CA ARG A 156 6.87 5.39 -28.91
C ARG A 156 5.65 5.48 -29.80
#